data_AF-A0A7C6Y254-F1
#
_entry.id   AF-A0A7C6Y254-F1
#
_cell.length_a   1.000
_cell.length_b   1.000
_cell.length_c   1.000
_cell.angle_alpha   90.00
_cell.angle_beta   90.00
_cell.angle_gamma   90.00
#
_symmetry.space_group_name_H-M   'P 1'
#
loop_
_entity.id
_entity.type
_entity.pdbx_description
1 polymer ?
#
loop_
_entity_poly.entity_id
_entity_poly.type
_entity_poly.pdbx_seq_one_letter_code
_entity_poly.pdbx_strand_id
1 'polypeptide(L)'
;MKTSSIIENNLLKEKVFCRRIEPGFTAFALPKRGFRKKYAVIATNFGSIDSEFSLPDSGERIKVPDGVAHFLEHKLFEYENGNVMDDFARLGASCNAFTNFTNTAYLFSATDNFKEGLKLLFNFVQDPYFTPESVERE
;
A
#
# COMPACT_ATOMS: atom_id res chain seq x y z
N MET A 1 13.68 -1.53 19.38
CA MET A 1 13.08 -0.52 20.29
C MET A 1 11.96 0.19 19.54
N LYS A 2 10.77 0.39 20.13
CA LYS A 2 9.64 1.05 19.45
C LYS A 2 9.80 2.57 19.54
N THR A 3 10.49 3.18 18.57
CA THR A 3 10.64 4.64 18.50
C THR A 3 9.33 5.27 18.02
N SER A 4 8.73 6.12 18.86
CA SER A 4 7.54 6.90 18.51
C SER A 4 7.90 8.38 18.54
N SER A 5 7.43 9.15 17.56
CA SER A 5 7.65 10.59 17.48
C SER A 5 6.38 11.32 17.05
N ILE A 6 6.33 12.63 17.27
CA ILE A 6 5.21 13.49 16.89
C ILE A 6 5.77 14.63 16.05
N ILE A 7 5.15 14.87 14.89
CA ILE A 7 5.42 16.03 14.04
C ILE A 7 4.24 16.99 14.20
N GLU A 8 4.51 18.24 14.56
CA GLU A 8 3.50 19.28 14.78
C GLU A 8 3.64 20.38 13.73
N ASN A 9 2.51 20.77 13.13
CA ASN A 9 2.44 21.94 12.25
C ASN A 9 1.58 23.01 12.91
N ASN A 10 2.23 24.09 13.38
CA ASN A 10 1.59 25.17 14.11
C ASN A 10 0.58 25.97 13.27
N LEU A 11 0.83 26.08 11.96
CA LEU A 11 -0.03 26.85 11.05
C LEU A 11 -1.34 26.11 10.77
N LEU A 12 -1.27 24.79 10.56
CA LEU A 12 -2.43 23.93 10.36
C LEU A 12 -3.08 23.47 11.67
N LYS A 13 -2.38 23.62 12.80
CA LYS A 13 -2.76 23.10 14.13
C LYS A 13 -2.96 21.58 14.11
N GLU A 14 -2.08 20.87 13.40
CA GLU A 14 -2.15 19.43 13.17
C GLU A 14 -0.98 18.69 13.79
N LYS A 15 -1.24 17.45 14.24
CA LYS A 15 -0.24 16.54 14.82
C LYS A 15 -0.25 15.22 14.08
N VAL A 16 0.92 14.83 13.56
CA VAL A 16 1.15 13.52 12.95
C VAL A 16 1.89 12.64 13.95
N PHE A 17 1.30 11.51 14.30
CA PHE A 17 1.92 10.49 15.13
C PHE A 17 2.69 9.53 14.24
N CYS A 18 3.98 9.36 14.52
CA CYS A 18 4.89 8.55 13.72
C CYS A 18 5.40 7.39 14.57
N ARG A 19 5.49 6.19 13.98
CA ARG A 19 6.00 5.01 14.68
C ARG A 19 6.77 4.10 13.74
N ARG A 20 7.99 3.72 14.17
CA ARG A 20 8.71 2.61 13.54
C ARG A 20 8.25 1.29 14.16
N ILE A 21 7.86 0.35 13.29
CA ILE A 21 7.43 -1.00 13.61
C ILE A 21 8.47 -1.95 13.03
N GLU A 22 9.17 -2.67 13.90
CA GLU A 22 10.16 -3.66 13.50
C GLU A 22 9.48 -4.85 12.78
N PRO A 23 10.12 -5.42 11.73
CA PRO A 23 11.49 -5.14 11.27
C PRO A 23 11.64 -4.02 10.23
N GLY A 24 10.57 -3.42 9.71
CA GLY A 24 10.69 -2.62 8.48
C GLY A 24 9.66 -1.53 8.20
N PHE A 25 8.57 -1.45 8.97
CA PHE A 25 7.42 -0.63 8.59
C PHE A 25 7.38 0.69 9.37
N THR A 26 7.15 1.80 8.68
CA THR A 26 6.96 3.12 9.33
C THR A 26 5.51 3.54 9.16
N ALA A 27 4.81 3.70 10.28
CA ALA A 27 3.40 4.09 10.31
C ALA A 27 3.25 5.57 10.67
N PHE A 28 2.32 6.25 9.98
CA PHE A 28 1.92 7.62 10.25
C PHE A 28 0.41 7.67 10.51
N ALA A 29 0.00 8.44 11.52
CA ALA A 29 -1.41 8.69 11.81
C ALA A 29 -1.66 10.18 12.00
N LEU A 30 -2.58 10.74 11.22
CA LEU A 30 -2.98 12.14 11.27
C LEU A 30 -4.47 12.26 11.64
N PRO A 31 -4.81 12.54 12.92
CA PRO A 31 -6.21 12.70 13.31
C PRO A 31 -6.81 13.99 12.75
N LYS A 32 -7.79 13.86 11.84
CA LYS A 32 -8.56 14.98 11.29
C LYS A 32 -9.90 15.10 12.01
N ARG A 33 -9.94 15.90 13.08
CA ARG A 33 -11.18 16.14 13.86
C ARG A 33 -12.25 16.79 12.97
N GLY A 34 -13.50 16.36 13.10
CA GLY A 34 -14.63 16.87 12.31
C GLY A 34 -14.90 16.11 11.00
N PHE A 35 -14.01 15.22 10.57
CA PHE A 35 -14.19 14.41 9.38
C PHE A 35 -14.71 13.02 9.73
N ARG A 36 -15.74 12.55 9.01
CA ARG A 36 -16.23 11.16 9.10
C ARG A 36 -15.43 10.21 8.21
N LYS A 37 -15.09 10.66 7.00
CA LYS A 37 -14.30 9.90 6.03
C LYS A 37 -12.88 9.70 6.57
N LYS A 38 -12.43 8.45 6.56
CA LYS A 38 -11.07 8.04 6.89
C LYS A 38 -10.37 7.59 5.61
N TYR A 39 -9.04 7.69 5.59
CA TYR A 39 -8.20 7.38 4.45
C TYR A 39 -6.95 6.66 4.93
N ALA A 40 -6.53 5.62 4.21
CA ALA A 40 -5.33 4.87 4.51
C ALA A 40 -4.56 4.57 3.22
N VAL A 41 -3.22 4.54 3.35
CA VAL A 41 -2.29 4.24 2.26
C VAL A 41 -1.22 3.29 2.79
N ILE A 42 -0.92 2.25 2.03
CA ILE A 42 0.30 1.46 2.14
C ILE A 42 1.12 1.72 0.89
N ALA A 43 2.38 2.12 1.05
CA ALA A 43 3.27 2.42 -0.05
C ALA A 43 4.59 1.70 0.11
N THR A 44 5.20 1.38 -1.02
CA THR A 44 6.55 0.81 -1.12
C THR A 44 7.46 1.74 -1.90
N ASN A 45 8.76 1.71 -1.58
CA ASN A 45 9.81 2.39 -2.34
C ASN A 45 10.25 1.50 -3.50
N PHE A 46 9.31 1.30 -4.43
CA PHE A 46 9.49 0.56 -5.67
C PHE A 46 8.55 1.17 -6.70
N GLY A 47 9.11 1.83 -7.70
CA GLY A 47 8.40 2.56 -8.75
C GLY A 47 8.88 2.19 -10.15
N SER A 48 8.41 2.91 -11.16
CA SER A 48 8.64 2.55 -12.56
C SER A 48 10.10 2.63 -13.02
N ILE A 49 10.97 3.34 -12.30
CA ILE A 49 12.40 3.45 -12.64
C ILE A 49 13.26 2.37 -11.97
N ASP A 50 12.69 1.59 -11.06
CA ASP A 50 13.41 0.57 -10.28
C ASP A 50 13.53 -0.75 -11.08
N SER A 51 14.29 -0.72 -12.17
CA SER A 51 14.51 -1.89 -13.04
C SER A 51 15.71 -2.76 -12.61
N GLU A 52 16.61 -2.24 -11.76
CA GLU A 52 17.80 -2.96 -11.31
C GLU A 52 18.03 -2.75 -9.81
N PHE A 53 18.17 -3.84 -9.05
CA PHE A 53 18.37 -3.79 -7.61
C PHE A 53 19.13 -5.00 -7.09
N SER A 54 19.68 -4.90 -5.88
CA SER A 54 20.39 -6.01 -5.22
C SER A 54 19.47 -6.73 -4.25
N LEU A 55 19.45 -8.05 -4.29
CA LEU A 55 18.68 -8.85 -3.33
C LEU A 55 19.26 -8.69 -1.90
N PRO A 56 18.43 -8.51 -0.86
CA PRO A 56 18.90 -8.27 0.50
C PRO A 56 19.79 -9.40 1.06
N ASP A 57 19.47 -10.65 0.74
CA ASP A 57 20.12 -11.82 1.35
C ASP A 57 21.40 -12.26 0.61
N SER A 58 21.41 -12.16 -0.73
CA SER A 58 22.53 -12.64 -1.56
C SER A 58 23.44 -11.53 -2.07
N GLY A 59 22.97 -10.28 -2.10
CA GLY A 59 23.65 -9.18 -2.79
C GLY A 59 23.69 -9.32 -4.32
N GLU A 60 22.99 -10.32 -4.87
CA GLU A 60 22.88 -10.55 -6.30
C GLU A 60 22.15 -9.38 -6.96
N ARG A 61 22.74 -8.84 -8.03
CA ARG A 61 22.08 -7.82 -8.85
C ARG A 61 21.12 -8.48 -9.81
N ILE A 62 19.85 -8.08 -9.72
CA ILE A 62 18.80 -8.50 -10.62
C ILE A 62 18.38 -7.31 -11.46
N LYS A 63 18.15 -7.57 -12.75
CA LYS A 63 17.49 -6.65 -13.65
C LYS A 63 16.14 -7.24 -14.07
N VAL A 64 15.08 -6.46 -13.89
CA VAL A 64 13.72 -6.80 -14.33
C VAL A 64 13.33 -5.93 -15.53
N PRO A 65 12.37 -6.36 -16.36
CA PRO A 65 11.84 -5.50 -17.43
C PRO A 65 11.23 -4.20 -16.89
N ASP A 66 11.27 -3.16 -17.70
CA ASP A 66 10.56 -1.92 -17.39
C ASP A 66 9.05 -2.20 -17.27
N GLY A 67 8.38 -1.48 -16.36
CA GLY A 67 6.94 -1.64 -16.14
C GLY A 67 6.55 -2.68 -15.09
N VAL A 68 7.49 -3.45 -14.53
CA VAL A 68 7.20 -4.45 -13.49
C VAL A 68 6.50 -3.86 -12.26
N ALA A 69 6.86 -2.65 -11.82
CA ALA A 69 6.17 -2.00 -10.70
C ALA A 69 4.68 -1.78 -10.96
N HIS A 70 4.34 -1.24 -12.14
CA HIS A 70 2.96 -1.01 -12.56
C HIS A 70 2.22 -2.33 -12.83
N PHE A 71 2.90 -3.33 -13.39
CA PHE A 71 2.34 -4.66 -13.57
C PHE A 71 1.95 -5.29 -12.23
N LEU A 72 2.85 -5.26 -11.24
CA LEU A 72 2.54 -5.76 -9.91
C LEU A 72 1.36 -4.99 -9.28
N GLU A 73 1.33 -3.67 -9.41
CA GLU A 73 0.20 -2.84 -8.93
C GLU A 73 -1.16 -3.41 -9.33
N HIS A 74 -1.34 -3.73 -10.60
CA HIS A 74 -2.59 -4.28 -11.12
C HIS A 74 -2.83 -5.71 -10.62
N LYS A 75 -1.81 -6.56 -10.71
CA LYS A 75 -1.91 -7.97 -10.35
C LYS A 75 -2.29 -8.22 -8.90
N LEU A 76 -1.91 -7.33 -7.98
CA LEU A 76 -2.26 -7.47 -6.56
C LEU A 76 -3.78 -7.33 -6.27
N PHE A 77 -4.59 -6.80 -7.19
CA PHE A 77 -6.04 -6.73 -6.99
C PHE A 77 -6.79 -8.02 -7.36
N GLU A 78 -6.14 -8.94 -8.07
CA GLU A 78 -6.72 -10.22 -8.48
C GLU A 78 -6.35 -11.34 -7.51
N TYR A 79 -7.30 -12.23 -7.23
CA TYR A 79 -7.05 -13.49 -6.53
C TYR A 79 -7.99 -14.58 -7.07
N GLU A 80 -7.72 -15.85 -6.71
CA GLU A 80 -8.33 -17.04 -7.31
C GLU A 80 -9.86 -16.97 -7.52
N ASN A 81 -10.58 -16.35 -6.59
CA ASN A 81 -12.04 -16.35 -6.58
C ASN A 81 -12.67 -14.94 -6.56
N GLY A 82 -11.95 -13.88 -6.94
CA GLY A 82 -12.52 -12.53 -6.91
C GLY A 82 -11.57 -11.37 -7.17
N ASN A 83 -12.07 -10.18 -6.87
CA ASN A 83 -11.35 -8.92 -6.99
C ASN A 83 -11.45 -8.14 -5.68
N VAL A 84 -10.32 -7.64 -5.21
CA VAL A 84 -10.19 -6.83 -3.98
C VAL A 84 -11.10 -5.59 -4.01
N MET A 85 -11.33 -4.99 -5.18
CA MET A 85 -12.23 -3.85 -5.38
C MET A 85 -13.67 -4.18 -4.93
N ASP A 86 -14.16 -5.37 -5.24
CA ASP A 86 -15.51 -5.82 -4.84
C ASP A 86 -15.59 -6.02 -3.33
N ASP A 87 -14.51 -6.51 -2.71
CA ASP A 87 -14.43 -6.70 -1.26
C ASP A 87 -14.48 -5.35 -0.52
N PHE A 88 -13.78 -4.32 -1.03
CA PHE A 88 -13.92 -2.95 -0.51
C PHE A 88 -15.32 -2.39 -0.75
N ALA A 89 -15.93 -2.63 -1.91
CA ALA A 89 -17.28 -2.16 -2.22
C ALA A 89 -18.32 -2.75 -1.25
N ARG A 90 -18.21 -4.04 -0.89
CA ARG A 90 -19.07 -4.69 0.13
C ARG A 90 -18.95 -4.05 1.51
N LEU A 91 -17.80 -3.46 1.83
CA LEU A 91 -17.58 -2.72 3.08
C LEU A 91 -18.09 -1.26 3.02
N GLY A 92 -18.59 -0.80 1.87
CA GLY A 92 -18.91 0.61 1.63
C GLY A 92 -17.68 1.50 1.52
N ALA A 93 -16.55 0.91 1.13
CA ALA A 93 -15.27 1.59 0.93
C ALA A 93 -14.94 1.71 -0.57
N SER A 94 -14.05 2.64 -0.89
CA SER A 94 -13.51 2.81 -2.24
C SER A 94 -12.00 2.76 -2.17
N CYS A 95 -11.40 1.87 -2.94
CA CYS A 95 -9.96 1.67 -3.04
C CYS A 95 -9.41 2.08 -4.41
N ASN A 96 -8.10 2.27 -4.45
CA ASN A 96 -7.34 2.57 -5.66
C ASN A 96 -5.86 2.19 -5.43
N ALA A 97 -5.06 2.26 -6.49
CA ALA A 97 -3.61 2.24 -6.41
C ALA A 97 -3.01 3.19 -7.44
N PHE A 98 -1.70 3.43 -7.33
CA PHE A 98 -0.92 4.08 -8.37
C PHE A 98 0.57 3.76 -8.23
N THR A 99 1.25 3.74 -9.37
CA THR A 99 2.70 3.66 -9.49
C THR A 99 3.22 4.96 -10.10
N ASN A 100 4.18 5.59 -9.42
CA ASN A 100 4.96 6.70 -9.97
C ASN A 100 6.41 6.25 -10.19
N PHE A 101 7.29 7.20 -10.50
CA PHE A 101 8.70 6.90 -10.79
C PHE A 101 9.41 6.16 -9.65
N THR A 102 9.15 6.50 -8.39
CA THR A 102 9.93 6.04 -7.23
C THR A 102 9.15 5.17 -6.25
N ASN A 103 7.83 5.06 -6.42
CA ASN A 103 6.93 4.46 -5.44
C ASN A 103 5.68 3.86 -6.08
N THR A 104 5.18 2.81 -5.44
CA THR A 104 3.85 2.23 -5.69
C THR A 104 3.04 2.34 -4.40
N ALA A 105 1.78 2.76 -4.50
CA ALA A 105 0.91 3.00 -3.35
C ALA A 105 -0.48 2.40 -3.56
N TYR A 106 -0.97 1.72 -2.54
CA TYR A 106 -2.31 1.14 -2.45
C TYR A 106 -3.09 1.87 -1.37
N LEU A 107 -4.33 2.22 -1.65
CA LEU A 107 -5.09 3.11 -0.78
C LEU A 107 -6.57 2.81 -0.79
N PHE A 108 -7.23 3.17 0.30
CA PHE A 108 -8.69 3.18 0.35
C PHE A 108 -9.22 4.28 1.24
N SER A 109 -10.51 4.53 1.06
CA SER A 109 -11.27 5.48 1.85
C SER A 109 -12.62 4.92 2.25
N ALA A 110 -13.04 5.21 3.47
CA ALA A 110 -14.29 4.69 4.02
C ALA A 110 -14.89 5.65 5.04
N THR A 111 -16.22 5.66 5.17
CA THR A 111 -16.95 6.39 6.22
C THR A 111 -17.33 5.47 7.40
N ASP A 112 -17.49 4.18 7.13
CA ASP A 112 -17.71 3.10 8.11
C ASP A 112 -16.79 1.90 7.81
N ASN A 113 -16.81 0.85 8.63
CA ASN A 113 -16.04 -0.40 8.45
C ASN A 113 -14.54 -0.19 8.19
N PHE A 114 -13.97 0.91 8.72
CA PHE A 114 -12.60 1.30 8.41
C PHE A 114 -11.57 0.27 8.90
N LYS A 115 -11.82 -0.39 10.03
CA LYS A 115 -10.89 -1.38 10.57
C LYS A 115 -10.85 -2.63 9.69
N GLU A 116 -11.99 -3.03 9.17
CA GLU A 116 -12.19 -4.13 8.25
C GLU A 116 -11.50 -3.82 6.92
N GLY A 117 -11.74 -2.62 6.36
CA GLY A 117 -11.04 -2.15 5.16
C GLY A 117 -9.53 -2.05 5.35
N LEU A 118 -9.07 -1.64 6.54
CA LEU A 118 -7.64 -1.57 6.85
C LEU A 118 -7.01 -2.97 6.88
N LYS A 119 -7.70 -3.95 7.49
CA LYS A 119 -7.25 -5.36 7.45
C LYS A 119 -7.20 -5.88 6.02
N LEU A 120 -8.22 -5.62 5.22
CA LEU A 120 -8.27 -6.00 3.82
C LEU A 120 -7.07 -5.41 3.04
N LEU A 121 -6.81 -4.11 3.20
CA LEU A 121 -5.66 -3.43 2.60
C LEU A 121 -4.33 -4.12 2.94
N PHE A 122 -4.10 -4.46 4.20
CA PHE A 122 -2.87 -5.15 4.60
C PHE A 122 -2.80 -6.57 4.04
N ASN A 123 -3.91 -7.30 3.98
CA ASN A 123 -3.92 -8.69 3.53
C ASN A 123 -3.59 -8.79 2.05
N PHE A 124 -4.30 -8.08 1.18
CA PHE A 124 -4.10 -8.24 -0.27
C PHE A 124 -2.73 -7.72 -0.73
N VAL A 125 -2.18 -6.70 -0.06
CA VAL A 125 -0.84 -6.18 -0.38
C VAL A 125 0.27 -7.19 -0.03
N GLN A 126 0.03 -8.09 0.92
CA GLN A 126 1.02 -9.05 1.42
C GLN A 126 0.83 -10.48 0.90
N ASP A 127 -0.33 -10.80 0.31
CA ASP A 127 -0.66 -12.14 -0.19
C ASP A 127 -0.96 -12.11 -1.70
N PRO A 128 0.08 -11.90 -2.54
CA PRO A 128 -0.10 -11.82 -3.98
C PRO A 128 -0.45 -13.18 -4.59
N TYR A 129 -1.41 -13.19 -5.52
CA TYR A 129 -1.81 -14.38 -6.26
C TYR A 129 -1.41 -14.25 -7.74
N PHE A 130 -0.40 -15.01 -8.16
CA PHE A 130 0.09 -15.01 -9.55
C PHE A 130 -0.02 -16.41 -10.15
N THR A 131 -0.82 -16.54 -11.22
CA THR A 131 -0.80 -17.73 -12.10
C THR A 131 -0.33 -17.36 -13.50
N PRO A 132 0.25 -18.30 -14.28
CA PRO A 132 0.66 -18.04 -15.66
C PRO A 132 -0.46 -17.45 -16.51
N GLU A 133 -1.68 -17.97 -16.39
CA GLU A 133 -2.84 -17.52 -17.15
C GLU A 133 -3.25 -16.10 -16.77
N SER A 134 -3.15 -15.78 -15.48
CA SER A 134 -3.45 -14.43 -14.98
C SER A 134 -2.41 -13.41 -15.43
N VAL A 135 -1.15 -13.83 -15.59
CA VAL A 135 -0.03 -12.99 -16.04
C VAL A 135 -0.14 -12.69 -17.53
N GLU A 136 -0.57 -13.66 -18.34
CA GLU A 136 -0.77 -13.46 -19.80
C GLU A 136 -1.98 -12.58 -20.15
N ARG A 137 -2.96 -12.47 -19.24
CA ARG A 137 -4.18 -11.69 -19.46
C ARG A 137 -3.98 -10.18 -19.28
N GLU A 138 -2.96 -9.78 -18.51
CA GLU A 138 -2.61 -8.38 -18.21
C GLU A 138 -1.67 -7.81 -19.28
#